data_AF-A0A950VX28-F1
#
_entry.id   AF-A0A950VX28-F1
#
_cell.length_a   1.000
_cell.length_b   1.000
_cell.length_c   1.000
_cell.angle_alpha   90.00
_cell.angle_beta   90.00
_cell.angle_gamma   90.00
#
_symmetry.space_group_name_H-M   'P 1'
#
loop_
_entity.id
_entity.type
_entity.pdbx_description
1 polymer ?
#
loop_
_entity_poly.entity_id
_entity_poly.type
_entity_poly.pdbx_seq_one_letter_code
_entity_poly.pdbx_strand_id
1 'polypeptide(L)'
;SFIQSQSLEAVPIAAHNLTQAEAVLPWLPSTKFWYAGLGEYGTYMKWDTAFERALNVTYPEAERRSIEQFRGREWLLLFNVEMPDPAAHGFRLLHVTPEPFEKTDERYWLYAPLQ
;
A
#
# COMPACT_ATOMS: atom_id res chain seq x y z
N SER A 1 1.73 9.25 -13.11
CA SER A 1 1.13 7.94 -12.76
C SER A 1 -0.36 8.10 -12.46
N PHE A 2 -1.12 7.01 -12.23
CA PHE A 2 -2.58 7.06 -11.93
C PHE A 2 -2.89 8.00 -10.76
N ILE A 3 -2.17 7.86 -9.64
CA ILE A 3 -2.34 8.68 -8.42
C ILE A 3 -2.24 10.18 -8.72
N GLN A 4 -1.24 10.60 -9.51
CA GLN A 4 -1.07 12.02 -9.88
C GLN A 4 -2.19 12.50 -10.80
N SER A 5 -2.55 11.68 -11.80
CA SER A 5 -3.61 12.02 -12.75
C SER A 5 -4.99 12.15 -12.12
N GLN A 6 -5.19 11.50 -10.96
CA GLN A 6 -6.41 11.53 -10.16
C GLN A 6 -6.29 12.44 -8.93
N SER A 7 -5.18 13.20 -8.80
CA SER A 7 -4.90 14.09 -7.66
C SER A 7 -4.99 13.40 -6.28
N LEU A 8 -4.62 12.11 -6.21
CA LEU A 8 -4.64 11.29 -5.00
C LEU A 8 -3.36 11.45 -4.16
N GLU A 9 -2.44 12.33 -4.54
CA GLU A 9 -1.14 12.53 -3.87
C GLU A 9 -1.27 13.03 -2.42
N ALA A 10 -2.38 13.69 -2.09
CA ALA A 10 -2.68 14.19 -0.75
C ALA A 10 -3.37 13.15 0.16
N VAL A 11 -3.81 12.02 -0.41
CA VAL A 11 -4.50 10.97 0.34
C VAL A 11 -3.46 10.03 0.96
N PRO A 12 -3.51 9.74 2.27
CA PRO A 12 -2.61 8.79 2.89
C PRO A 12 -2.72 7.40 2.24
N ILE A 13 -1.57 6.80 1.93
CA ILE A 13 -1.50 5.45 1.36
C ILE A 13 -0.88 4.51 2.40
N ALA A 14 -1.65 3.50 2.79
CA ALA A 14 -1.17 2.38 3.57
C ALA A 14 -0.56 1.32 2.64
N ALA A 15 0.65 0.88 2.95
CA ALA A 15 1.34 -0.17 2.22
C ALA A 15 1.70 -1.33 3.16
N HIS A 16 1.71 -2.56 2.64
CA HIS A 16 2.09 -3.75 3.41
C HIS A 16 3.57 -4.08 3.26
N ASN A 17 3.97 -4.66 2.12
CA ASN A 17 5.33 -5.10 1.93
C ASN A 17 6.24 -3.91 1.62
N LEU A 18 7.12 -3.57 2.57
CA LEU A 18 8.02 -2.44 2.47
C LEU A 18 8.91 -2.48 1.23
N THR A 19 9.55 -3.62 0.94
CA THR A 19 10.52 -3.74 -0.16
C THR A 19 9.86 -3.60 -1.52
N GLN A 20 8.64 -4.14 -1.64
CA GLN A 20 7.92 -4.13 -2.90
C GLN A 20 7.23 -2.78 -3.06
N ALA A 21 6.53 -2.27 -2.05
CA ALA A 21 5.83 -1.01 -2.17
C ALA A 21 6.77 0.18 -2.37
N GLU A 22 7.97 0.21 -1.75
CA GLU A 22 8.92 1.31 -1.96
C GLU A 22 9.34 1.43 -3.43
N ALA A 23 9.31 0.33 -4.19
CA ALA A 23 9.64 0.34 -5.61
C ALA A 23 8.75 1.33 -6.36
N VAL A 24 7.52 1.61 -5.90
CA VAL A 24 6.56 2.54 -6.52
C VAL A 24 6.90 4.03 -6.28
N LEU A 25 7.65 4.34 -5.23
CA LEU A 25 7.93 5.72 -4.80
C LEU A 25 8.68 6.60 -5.82
N PRO A 26 9.60 6.10 -6.66
CA PRO A 26 10.20 6.89 -7.74
C PRO A 26 9.17 7.53 -8.69
N TRP A 27 7.99 6.94 -8.86
CA TRP A 27 6.90 7.50 -9.69
C TRP A 27 5.89 8.35 -8.90
N LEU A 28 6.13 8.53 -7.60
CA LEU A 28 5.32 9.31 -6.66
C LEU A 28 6.23 10.23 -5.82
N PRO A 29 6.95 11.17 -6.46
CA PRO A 29 7.82 12.07 -5.74
C PRO A 29 7.01 12.85 -4.70
N SER A 30 7.54 12.94 -3.47
CA SER A 30 6.92 13.58 -2.30
C SER A 30 5.85 12.76 -1.55
N THR A 31 5.51 11.54 -1.98
CA THR A 31 4.63 10.65 -1.21
C THR A 31 5.41 9.89 -0.13
N LYS A 32 4.82 9.74 1.06
CA LYS A 32 5.26 8.78 2.07
C LYS A 32 4.17 7.74 2.27
N PHE A 33 4.56 6.48 2.32
CA PHE A 33 3.61 5.41 2.66
C PHE A 33 3.61 5.20 4.16
N TRP A 34 2.43 4.92 4.71
CA TRP A 34 2.32 4.34 6.03
C TRP A 34 2.46 2.82 5.91
N TYR A 35 3.51 2.25 6.51
CA TYR A 35 3.78 0.83 6.37
C TYR A 35 3.13 0.06 7.51
N ALA A 36 2.11 -0.74 7.21
CA ALA A 36 1.32 -1.47 8.21
C ALA A 36 2.15 -2.47 9.03
N GLY A 37 3.24 -2.98 8.45
CA GLY A 37 4.19 -3.84 9.14
C GLY A 37 4.96 -3.13 10.26
N LEU A 38 5.26 -1.84 10.08
CA LEU A 38 6.00 -1.01 11.05
C LEU A 38 5.11 -0.11 11.91
N GLY A 39 3.94 0.27 11.41
CA GLY A 39 3.07 1.26 12.05
C GLY A 39 3.54 2.71 11.87
N GLU A 40 4.46 2.99 10.93
CA GLU A 40 5.04 4.32 10.72
C GLU A 40 5.07 4.74 9.24
N TYR A 41 5.28 6.03 9.01
CA TYR A 41 5.47 6.58 7.67
C TYR A 41 6.92 6.50 7.22
N GLY A 42 7.15 6.08 5.98
CA GLY A 42 8.48 6.02 5.39
C GLY A 42 8.48 6.32 3.89
N THR A 43 9.66 6.67 3.39
CA THR A 43 9.96 6.66 1.95
C THR A 43 10.84 5.44 1.67
N TYR A 44 12.09 5.50 2.10
CA TYR A 44 13.09 4.43 1.91
C TYR A 44 13.28 3.61 3.18
N MET A 45 13.56 2.32 3.02
CA MET A 45 13.75 1.41 4.13
C MET A 45 14.99 1.69 4.97
N LYS A 46 14.88 1.43 6.28
CA LYS A 46 16.02 1.18 7.15
C LYS A 46 16.11 -0.32 7.39
N TRP A 47 17.28 -0.90 7.13
CA TRP A 47 17.53 -2.33 7.32
C TRP A 47 17.86 -2.60 8.79
N ASP A 48 16.84 -2.82 9.61
CA ASP A 48 16.96 -3.10 11.04
C ASP A 48 16.03 -4.25 11.51
N THR A 49 16.07 -4.57 12.80
CA THR A 49 15.24 -5.64 13.39
C THR A 49 13.73 -5.31 13.36
N ALA A 50 13.33 -4.04 13.26
CA ALA A 50 11.92 -3.69 13.09
C ALA A 50 11.46 -4.04 11.66
N PHE A 51 12.30 -3.79 10.67
CA PHE A 51 12.07 -4.18 9.28
C PHE A 51 11.91 -5.69 9.11
N GLU A 52 12.80 -6.52 9.69
CA GLU A 52 12.67 -7.98 9.60
C GLU A 52 11.33 -8.49 10.15
N ARG A 53 10.84 -7.88 11.24
CA ARG A 53 9.52 -8.24 11.81
C ARG A 53 8.37 -7.77 10.94
N ALA A 54 8.49 -6.60 10.32
CA ALA A 54 7.48 -6.06 9.42
C ALA A 54 7.28 -6.92 8.16
N LEU A 55 8.34 -7.54 7.64
CA LEU A 55 8.25 -8.48 6.51
C LEU A 55 7.39 -9.72 6.82
N ASN A 56 7.30 -10.12 8.10
CA ASN A 56 6.52 -11.29 8.53
C ASN A 56 5.04 -10.98 8.79
N VAL A 57 4.62 -9.72 8.69
CA VAL A 57 3.20 -9.36 8.80
C VAL A 57 2.47 -9.94 7.59
N THR A 58 1.27 -10.50 7.79
CA THR A 58 0.46 -11.06 6.70
C THR A 58 -0.42 -9.98 6.06
N TYR A 59 -0.87 -10.19 4.82
CA TYR A 59 -1.79 -9.26 4.15
C TYR A 59 -3.08 -8.99 4.97
N PRO A 60 -3.77 -9.99 5.55
CA PRO A 60 -4.94 -9.73 6.39
C PRO A 60 -4.63 -8.90 7.64
N GLU A 61 -3.46 -9.11 8.26
CA GLU A 61 -3.06 -8.32 9.42
C GLU A 61 -2.70 -6.88 9.01
N ALA A 62 -2.07 -6.70 7.86
CA ALA A 62 -1.77 -5.39 7.30
C ALA A 62 -3.03 -4.60 6.96
N GLU A 63 -4.02 -5.26 6.34
CA GLU A 63 -5.35 -4.72 6.08
C GLU A 63 -6.00 -4.25 7.39
N ARG A 64 -6.09 -5.14 8.39
CA ARG A 64 -6.69 -4.84 9.70
C ARG A 64 -6.04 -3.62 10.36
N ARG A 65 -4.71 -3.57 10.39
CA ARG A 65 -3.96 -2.43 10.97
C ARG A 65 -4.20 -1.13 10.21
N SER A 66 -4.31 -1.19 8.89
CA SER A 66 -4.59 -0.03 8.05
C SER A 66 -6.00 0.53 8.31
N ILE A 67 -7.00 -0.36 8.39
CA ILE A 67 -8.38 0.02 8.73
C ILE A 67 -8.43 0.70 10.12
N GLU A 68 -7.69 0.17 11.09
CA GLU A 68 -7.62 0.77 12.43
C GLU A 68 -6.94 2.15 12.43
N GLN A 69 -5.80 2.27 11.76
CA GLN A 69 -5.03 3.51 11.69
C GLN A 69 -5.80 4.66 11.04
N PHE A 70 -6.59 4.36 10.00
CA PHE A 70 -7.27 5.37 9.18
C PHE A 70 -8.78 5.41 9.38
N ARG A 71 -9.30 4.82 10.46
CA ARG A 71 -10.73 4.79 10.76
C ARG A 71 -11.34 6.20 10.69
N GLY A 72 -12.40 6.34 9.89
CA GLY A 72 -13.13 7.60 9.72
C GLY A 72 -12.40 8.67 8.91
N ARG A 73 -11.35 8.31 8.16
CA ARG A 73 -10.61 9.20 7.27
C ARG A 73 -10.61 8.66 5.86
N GLU A 74 -10.36 9.53 4.89
CA GLU A 74 -10.04 9.10 3.52
C GLU A 74 -8.60 8.58 3.48
N TRP A 75 -8.41 7.41 2.87
CA TRP A 75 -7.11 6.76 2.71
C TRP A 75 -7.16 5.74 1.58
N LEU A 76 -5.98 5.23 1.18
CA LEU A 76 -5.82 4.22 0.13
C LEU A 76 -4.98 3.05 0.63
N LEU A 77 -5.24 1.85 0.10
CA LEU A 77 -4.49 0.64 0.39
C LEU A 77 -3.69 0.21 -0.84
N LEU A 78 -2.39 -0.01 -0.69
CA LEU A 78 -1.49 -0.47 -1.75
C LEU A 78 -0.91 -1.84 -1.38
N PHE A 79 -1.28 -2.87 -2.16
CA PHE A 79 -0.72 -4.22 -2.05
C PHE A 79 0.00 -4.62 -3.33
N ASN A 80 1.02 -5.47 -3.20
CA ASN A 80 1.68 -6.13 -4.32
C ASN A 80 1.12 -7.54 -4.59
N VAL A 81 -0.03 -7.85 -3.99
CA VAL A 81 -0.83 -9.06 -4.24
C VAL A 81 -2.30 -8.63 -4.37
N GLU A 82 -3.04 -9.30 -5.25
CA GLU A 82 -4.47 -9.08 -5.42
C GLU A 82 -5.25 -9.45 -4.15
N MET A 83 -6.15 -8.57 -3.73
CA MET A 83 -7.13 -8.85 -2.69
C MET A 83 -8.30 -9.60 -3.33
N PRO A 84 -8.57 -10.86 -2.94
CA PRO A 84 -9.74 -11.58 -3.45
C PRO A 84 -11.02 -10.92 -2.94
N ASP A 85 -11.98 -10.72 -3.84
CA ASP A 85 -13.27 -10.06 -3.55
C ASP A 85 -13.14 -8.79 -2.68
N PRO A 86 -12.59 -7.68 -3.21
CA PRO A 86 -12.35 -6.47 -2.44
C PRO A 86 -13.61 -5.93 -1.75
N ALA A 87 -14.79 -6.14 -2.35
CA ALA A 87 -16.05 -5.65 -1.80
C ALA A 87 -16.41 -6.37 -0.49
N ALA A 88 -16.15 -7.68 -0.39
CA ALA A 88 -16.33 -8.43 0.87
C ALA A 88 -15.39 -7.95 1.99
N HIS A 89 -14.25 -7.36 1.62
CA HIS A 89 -13.29 -6.74 2.53
C HIS A 89 -13.58 -5.26 2.81
N GLY A 90 -14.63 -4.68 2.24
CA GLY A 90 -14.95 -3.26 2.41
C GLY A 90 -14.05 -2.34 1.58
N PHE A 91 -13.57 -2.79 0.43
CA PHE A 91 -12.73 -2.03 -0.50
C PHE A 91 -13.28 -2.05 -1.93
N ARG A 92 -12.87 -1.07 -2.72
CA ARG A 92 -13.01 -1.05 -4.17
C ARG A 92 -11.63 -0.92 -4.81
N LEU A 93 -11.40 -1.68 -5.87
CA LEU A 93 -10.20 -1.56 -6.69
C LEU A 93 -10.26 -0.25 -7.49
N LEU A 94 -9.21 0.58 -7.39
CA LEU A 94 -9.06 1.79 -8.18
C LEU A 94 -8.15 1.59 -9.38
N HIS A 95 -7.03 0.88 -9.18
CA HIS A 95 -6.01 0.74 -10.19
C HIS A 95 -5.16 -0.51 -9.98
N VAL A 96 -4.68 -1.07 -11.08
CA VAL A 96 -3.65 -2.12 -11.11
C VAL A 96 -2.57 -1.66 -12.08
N THR A 97 -1.31 -1.86 -11.72
CA THR A 97 -0.20 -1.53 -12.62
C THR A 97 -0.32 -2.38 -13.90
N PRO A 98 -0.28 -1.76 -15.10
CA PRO A 98 -0.59 -2.44 -16.35
C PRO A 98 0.49 -3.45 -16.75
N GLU A 99 1.73 -3.19 -16.37
CA GLU A 99 2.90 -4.05 -16.62
C GLU A 99 3.57 -4.40 -15.29
N PRO A 100 4.17 -5.58 -15.16
CA PRO A 100 5.03 -5.90 -14.03
C PRO A 100 6.25 -4.98 -14.02
N PHE A 101 6.75 -4.62 -12.84
CA PHE A 101 7.88 -3.69 -12.73
C PHE A 101 9.22 -4.31 -13.14
N GLU A 102 9.78 -5.22 -12.32
CA GLU A 102 11.08 -5.87 -12.61
C GLU A 102 11.00 -7.39 -12.59
N LYS A 103 10.19 -7.97 -11.69
CA LYS A 103 9.88 -9.40 -11.72
C LYS A 103 8.62 -9.61 -12.56
N THR A 104 8.60 -10.69 -13.33
CA THR A 104 7.55 -11.00 -14.33
C THR A 104 6.12 -11.07 -13.78
N ASP A 105 5.96 -11.10 -12.46
CA ASP A 105 4.72 -11.19 -11.71
C ASP A 105 4.47 -10.03 -10.73
N GLU A 106 5.38 -9.06 -10.61
CA GLU A 106 5.27 -7.99 -9.62
C GLU A 106 4.34 -6.88 -10.11
N ARG A 107 3.07 -6.98 -9.70
CA ARG A 107 2.04 -5.97 -9.92
C ARG A 107 1.65 -5.32 -8.60
N TYR A 108 1.05 -4.14 -8.70
CA TYR A 108 0.52 -3.43 -7.55
C TYR A 108 -0.95 -3.08 -7.77
N TRP A 109 -1.73 -3.32 -6.74
CA TRP A 109 -3.16 -3.05 -6.69
C TRP A 109 -3.41 -1.93 -5.67
N LEU A 110 -4.09 -0.89 -6.12
CA LEU A 110 -4.48 0.26 -5.32
C LEU A 110 -5.99 0.19 -5.07
N TYR A 111 -6.37 0.25 -3.80
CA TYR A 111 -7.76 0.18 -3.37
C TYR A 111 -8.16 1.43 -2.57
N ALA A 112 -9.44 1.75 -2.60
CA ALA A 112 -10.06 2.69 -1.67
C ALA A 112 -11.07 1.95 -0.78
N PRO A 113 -11.21 2.30 0.50
CA PRO A 113 -12.28 1.79 1.35
C PRO A 113 -13.66 2.13 0.78
N LEU A 114 -14.61 1.21 0.93
CA LEU A 114 -16.04 1.45 0.82
C LEU A 114 -16.48 2.10 2.14
N GLN A 115 -16.86 3.37 2.09
CA GLN A 115 -17.33 4.11 3.26
C GLN A 115 -18.66 3.56 3.79
#